data_AF-A0A847BXT3-F1
#
_entry.id   AF-A0A847BXT3-F1
#
_cell.length_a   1.000
_cell.length_b   1.000
_cell.length_c   1.000
_cell.angle_alpha   90.00
_cell.angle_beta   90.00
_cell.angle_gamma   90.00
#
_symmetry.space_group_name_H-M   'P 1'
#
loop_
_entity.id
_entity.type
_entity.pdbx_description
1 polymer ?
#
loop_
_entity_poly.entity_id
_entity_poly.type
_entity_poly.pdbx_seq_one_letter_code
_entity_poly.pdbx_strand_id
1 'polypeptide(L)'
;MAEKIVVHDEVLDKLEPPSMAPSALFKHFGPGLILMMTGIGTSHLVTAPTAGGRFAYALLWTIPVCYIFKYYGFEMAFRFTNATGRSIMDAYGTAPGKWPLWYTMVITLIQCAVGSAGRTIAAAAVLYYLFSVHMGLPIPLAAYGVGIAVFSAWLILYGNYSYVESVTKICAGALVFSAIFAYIYAPAPTDKLVHFFIFDMPKGSWLI
;
A
#
# COMPACT_ATOMS: atom_id res chain seq x y z
N MET A 1 -12.12 -13.83 -41.34
CA MET A 1 -13.08 -14.06 -40.23
C MET A 1 -12.37 -14.95 -39.24
N ALA A 2 -11.86 -14.41 -38.12
CA ALA A 2 -11.11 -15.20 -37.17
C ALA A 2 -12.08 -16.12 -36.42
N GLU A 3 -11.92 -17.42 -36.61
CA GLU A 3 -12.69 -18.46 -35.95
C GLU A 3 -12.52 -18.32 -34.45
N LYS A 4 -13.63 -18.05 -33.75
CA LYS A 4 -13.68 -17.92 -32.31
C LYS A 4 -13.52 -19.34 -31.76
N ILE A 5 -12.28 -19.74 -31.44
CA ILE A 5 -12.02 -21.00 -30.76
C ILE A 5 -12.64 -20.88 -29.37
N VAL A 6 -13.89 -21.32 -29.24
CA VAL A 6 -14.53 -21.51 -27.95
C VAL A 6 -13.89 -22.77 -27.37
N VAL A 7 -12.93 -22.59 -26.48
CA VAL A 7 -12.35 -23.68 -25.70
C VAL A 7 -13.44 -24.16 -24.72
N HIS A 8 -14.35 -25.02 -25.19
CA HIS A 8 -15.20 -25.81 -24.31
C HIS A 8 -14.30 -26.86 -23.65
N ASP A 9 -13.77 -26.51 -22.48
CA ASP A 9 -12.99 -27.42 -21.66
C ASP A 9 -13.96 -28.14 -20.72
N GLU A 10 -14.23 -29.43 -20.98
CA GLU A 10 -15.09 -30.29 -20.14
C GLU A 10 -14.66 -30.31 -18.66
N VAL A 11 -13.41 -29.92 -18.37
CA VAL A 11 -12.91 -29.78 -17.00
C VAL A 11 -13.48 -28.53 -16.33
N LEU A 12 -13.59 -27.41 -17.06
CA LEU A 12 -14.12 -26.15 -16.54
C LEU A 12 -15.62 -26.23 -16.28
N ASP A 13 -16.37 -26.92 -17.14
CA ASP A 13 -17.82 -27.12 -16.98
C ASP A 13 -18.17 -28.02 -15.77
N LYS A 14 -17.19 -28.78 -15.25
CA LYS A 14 -17.32 -29.59 -14.03
C LYS A 14 -16.92 -28.85 -12.76
N LEU A 15 -16.42 -27.61 -12.86
CA LEU A 15 -16.05 -26.81 -11.69
C LEU A 15 -17.31 -26.19 -11.08
N GLU A 16 -17.65 -26.59 -9.86
CA GLU A 16 -18.66 -25.88 -9.09
C GLU A 16 -18.14 -24.49 -8.73
N PRO A 17 -18.90 -23.41 -9.00
CA PRO A 17 -18.49 -22.07 -8.59
C PRO A 17 -18.37 -22.04 -7.06
N PRO A 18 -17.35 -21.35 -6.52
CA PRO A 18 -17.17 -21.26 -5.09
C PRO A 18 -18.43 -20.69 -4.43
N SER A 19 -18.81 -21.28 -3.30
CA SER A 19 -19.98 -20.82 -2.55
C SER A 19 -19.84 -19.34 -2.21
N MET A 20 -20.83 -18.54 -2.62
CA MET A 20 -20.93 -17.12 -2.29
C MET A 20 -21.48 -16.89 -0.87
N ALA A 21 -21.66 -17.96 -0.07
CA ALA A 21 -22.06 -17.83 1.32
C ALA A 21 -20.99 -17.05 2.09
N PRO A 22 -21.37 -16.13 3.01
CA PRO A 22 -20.41 -15.31 3.74
C PRO A 22 -19.30 -16.12 4.43
N SER A 23 -19.64 -17.27 5.02
CA SER A 23 -18.70 -18.16 5.70
C SER A 23 -17.67 -18.81 4.78
N ALA A 24 -18.04 -19.09 3.52
CA ALA A 24 -17.13 -19.61 2.51
C ALA A 24 -16.21 -18.49 1.99
N LEU A 25 -16.77 -17.29 1.77
CA LEU A 25 -16.00 -16.12 1.32
C LEU A 25 -14.90 -15.73 2.31
N PHE A 26 -15.17 -15.79 3.62
CA PHE A 26 -14.16 -15.53 4.65
C PHE A 26 -12.93 -16.45 4.56
N LYS A 27 -13.09 -17.70 4.10
CA LYS A 27 -11.97 -18.64 3.91
C LYS A 27 -11.05 -18.23 2.75
N HIS A 28 -11.53 -17.40 1.83
CA HIS A 28 -10.79 -16.97 0.64
C HIS A 28 -10.18 -15.57 0.76
N PHE A 29 -10.37 -14.85 1.87
CA PHE A 29 -9.76 -13.52 2.06
C PHE A 29 -8.26 -13.52 2.34
N GLY A 30 -7.65 -14.66 2.70
CA GLY A 30 -6.24 -14.75 3.07
C GLY A 30 -5.27 -14.06 2.10
N PRO A 31 -5.25 -14.42 0.80
CA PRO A 31 -4.38 -13.79 -0.19
C PRO A 31 -4.63 -12.28 -0.34
N GLY A 32 -5.90 -11.85 -0.29
CA GLY A 32 -6.29 -10.44 -0.37
C GLY A 32 -5.81 -9.62 0.83
N LEU A 33 -5.85 -10.19 2.03
CA LEU A 33 -5.33 -9.56 3.24
C LEU A 33 -3.80 -9.42 3.19
N ILE A 34 -3.08 -10.43 2.70
CA ILE A 34 -1.62 -10.33 2.52
C ILE A 34 -1.30 -9.21 1.53
N LEU A 35 -2.02 -9.12 0.41
CA LEU A 35 -1.86 -8.02 -0.54
C LEU A 35 -2.20 -6.66 0.10
N MET A 36 -3.27 -6.57 0.89
CA MET A 36 -3.65 -5.33 1.59
C MET A 36 -2.52 -4.87 2.52
N MET A 37 -1.95 -5.77 3.32
CA MET A 37 -0.87 -5.47 4.26
C MET A 37 0.38 -4.97 3.54
N THR A 38 0.72 -5.52 2.37
CA THR A 38 1.83 -5.00 1.55
C THR A 38 1.52 -3.66 0.87
N GLY A 39 0.24 -3.31 0.74
CA GLY A 39 -0.21 -2.05 0.16
C GLY A 39 -0.16 -0.85 1.12
N ILE A 40 -0.03 -1.07 2.43
CA ILE A 40 0.09 -0.01 3.42
C ILE A 40 1.55 0.49 3.44
N GLY A 41 1.77 1.68 2.87
CA GLY A 41 3.08 2.30 2.75
C GLY A 41 3.11 3.75 3.23
N THR A 42 4.19 4.47 2.90
CA THR A 42 4.40 5.90 3.26
C THR A 42 3.28 6.82 2.79
N SER A 43 2.61 6.48 1.69
CA SER A 43 1.45 7.24 1.21
C SER A 43 0.33 7.32 2.24
N HIS A 44 0.09 6.25 3.01
CA HIS A 44 -0.95 6.20 4.03
C HIS A 44 -0.46 6.73 5.38
N LEU A 45 0.84 6.60 5.67
CA LEU A 45 1.42 6.97 6.97
C LEU A 45 1.91 8.41 7.05
N VAL A 46 2.38 8.94 5.93
CA VAL A 46 2.99 10.27 5.87
C VAL A 46 2.16 11.16 4.99
N THR A 47 1.92 10.77 3.74
CA THR A 47 1.26 11.65 2.77
C THR A 47 -0.18 11.93 3.13
N ALA A 48 -0.97 10.93 3.51
CA ALA A 48 -2.38 11.11 3.87
C ALA A 48 -2.56 11.97 5.15
N PRO A 49 -1.85 11.72 6.27
CA PRO A 49 -1.92 12.61 7.44
C PRO A 49 -1.37 14.01 7.16
N THR A 50 -0.30 14.13 6.36
CA THR A 50 0.24 15.45 5.97
C THR A 50 -0.75 16.22 5.10
N ALA A 51 -1.42 15.56 4.17
CA ALA A 51 -2.47 16.15 3.36
C ALA A 51 -3.67 16.58 4.22
N GLY A 52 -4.10 15.74 5.16
CA GLY A 52 -5.15 16.10 6.13
C GLY A 52 -4.74 17.25 7.04
N GLY A 53 -3.49 17.31 7.50
CA GLY A 53 -2.99 18.42 8.31
C GLY A 53 -2.87 19.74 7.55
N ARG A 54 -2.58 19.70 6.23
CA ARG A 54 -2.41 20.90 5.40
C ARG A 54 -3.70 21.40 4.76
N PHE A 55 -4.60 20.49 4.37
CA PHE A 55 -5.79 20.78 3.57
C PHE A 55 -7.08 20.36 4.26
N ALA A 56 -7.02 19.92 5.52
CA ALA A 56 -8.15 19.43 6.28
C ALA A 56 -8.94 18.37 5.48
N TYR A 57 -10.19 18.66 5.17
CA TYR A 57 -11.12 17.74 4.52
C TYR A 57 -11.22 17.95 3.00
N ALA A 58 -10.58 18.98 2.43
CA ALA A 58 -10.74 19.36 1.02
C ALA A 58 -10.38 18.23 0.03
N LEU A 59 -9.43 17.38 0.40
CA LEU A 59 -8.96 16.27 -0.43
C LEU A 59 -9.68 14.94 -0.15
N LEU A 60 -10.77 14.91 0.62
CA LEU A 60 -11.48 13.67 0.92
C LEU A 60 -12.02 12.97 -0.34
N TRP A 61 -12.48 13.73 -1.34
CA TRP A 61 -12.99 13.18 -2.61
C TRP A 61 -11.95 12.36 -3.38
N THR A 62 -10.65 12.59 -3.17
CA THR A 62 -9.62 11.81 -3.87
C THR A 62 -9.61 10.36 -3.43
N ILE A 63 -10.04 10.08 -2.19
CA ILE A 63 -10.08 8.72 -1.61
C ILE A 63 -10.98 7.80 -2.45
N PRO A 64 -12.30 8.05 -2.62
CA PRO A 64 -13.16 7.17 -3.41
C PRO A 64 -12.70 7.07 -4.86
N VAL A 65 -12.22 8.16 -5.46
CA VAL A 65 -11.67 8.14 -6.84
C VAL A 65 -10.48 7.20 -6.94
N CYS A 66 -9.51 7.30 -6.03
CA CYS A 66 -8.38 6.38 -5.97
C CYS A 66 -8.83 4.92 -5.78
N TYR A 67 -9.84 4.66 -4.95
CA TYR A 67 -10.36 3.31 -4.75
C TYR A 67 -11.00 2.72 -6.00
N ILE A 68 -11.75 3.51 -6.77
CA ILE A 68 -12.35 3.05 -8.04
C ILE A 68 -11.25 2.59 -9.00
N PHE A 69 -10.25 3.44 -9.27
CA PHE A 69 -9.16 3.08 -10.19
C PHE A 69 -8.33 1.91 -9.69
N LYS A 70 -8.01 1.89 -8.39
CA LYS A 70 -7.22 0.84 -7.75
C LYS A 70 -7.95 -0.50 -7.77
N TYR A 71 -9.26 -0.50 -7.53
CA TYR A 71 -10.08 -1.70 -7.55
C TYR A 71 -10.06 -2.35 -8.93
N TYR A 72 -10.36 -1.60 -9.99
CA TYR A 72 -10.32 -2.13 -11.36
C TYR A 72 -8.94 -2.66 -11.74
N GLY A 73 -7.87 -1.96 -11.36
CA GLY A 73 -6.50 -2.42 -11.59
C GLY A 73 -6.22 -3.79 -10.97
N PHE A 74 -6.60 -3.98 -9.69
CA PHE A 74 -6.41 -5.25 -9.01
C PHE A 74 -7.35 -6.35 -9.51
N GLU A 75 -8.63 -6.05 -9.72
CA GLU A 75 -9.60 -7.01 -10.22
C GLU A 75 -9.16 -7.61 -11.55
N MET A 76 -8.71 -6.78 -12.49
CA MET A 76 -8.23 -7.23 -13.79
C MET A 76 -6.95 -8.06 -13.67
N ALA A 77 -6.03 -7.67 -12.78
CA ALA A 77 -4.81 -8.44 -12.56
C ALA A 77 -5.10 -9.84 -12.00
N PHE A 78 -6.01 -9.95 -11.03
CA PHE A 78 -6.40 -11.23 -10.45
C PHE A 78 -7.18 -12.11 -11.42
N ARG A 79 -8.12 -11.52 -12.18
CA ARG A 79 -8.84 -12.24 -13.22
C ARG A 79 -7.89 -12.80 -14.27
N PHE A 80 -6.90 -12.02 -14.69
CA PHE A 80 -5.87 -12.49 -15.62
C PHE A 80 -5.09 -13.69 -15.07
N THR A 81 -4.58 -13.60 -13.84
CA THR A 81 -3.81 -14.70 -13.24
C THR A 81 -4.65 -15.94 -12.99
N ASN A 82 -5.91 -15.80 -12.53
CA ASN A 82 -6.81 -16.95 -12.37
C ASN A 82 -7.20 -17.59 -13.70
N ALA A 83 -7.43 -16.81 -14.76
CA ALA A 83 -7.87 -17.34 -16.05
C ALA A 83 -6.73 -17.98 -16.86
N THR A 84 -5.50 -17.47 -16.72
CA THR A 84 -4.37 -17.90 -17.56
C THR A 84 -3.34 -18.76 -16.81
N GLY A 85 -3.38 -18.78 -15.47
CA GLY A 85 -2.33 -19.39 -14.64
C GLY A 85 -0.99 -18.67 -14.71
N ARG A 86 -0.91 -17.51 -15.40
CA ARG A 86 0.33 -16.75 -15.61
C ARG A 86 0.39 -15.53 -14.70
N SER A 87 1.60 -15.14 -14.32
CA SER A 87 1.80 -13.89 -13.58
C SER A 87 1.61 -12.67 -14.50
N ILE A 88 1.30 -11.51 -13.92
CA ILE A 88 1.26 -10.25 -14.67
C ILE A 88 2.60 -9.95 -15.34
N MET A 89 3.70 -10.36 -14.72
CA MET A 89 5.04 -10.17 -15.28
C MET A 89 5.27 -11.02 -16.53
N ASP A 90 4.70 -12.24 -16.57
CA ASP A 90 4.70 -13.07 -17.78
C ASP A 90 3.88 -12.44 -18.90
N ALA A 91 2.77 -11.78 -18.56
CA ALA A 91 1.95 -11.02 -19.50
C ALA A 91 2.74 -9.84 -20.09
N TYR A 92 3.50 -9.10 -19.28
CA TYR A 92 4.37 -8.03 -19.76
C TYR A 92 5.47 -8.53 -20.68
N GLY A 93 5.91 -9.77 -20.50
CA GLY A 93 6.90 -10.43 -21.36
C GLY A 93 6.39 -10.78 -22.77
N THR A 94 5.08 -10.79 -23.02
CA THR A 94 4.52 -11.09 -24.37
C THR A 94 4.43 -9.85 -25.26
N ALA A 95 4.54 -8.65 -24.69
CA ALA A 95 4.52 -7.42 -25.45
C ALA A 95 5.75 -7.30 -26.37
N PRO A 96 5.59 -6.77 -27.61
CA PRO A 96 6.71 -6.60 -28.53
C PRO A 96 7.78 -5.70 -27.90
N GLY A 97 9.04 -6.13 -27.98
CA GLY A 97 10.18 -5.43 -27.37
C GLY A 97 10.25 -5.49 -25.84
N LYS A 98 9.33 -6.20 -25.17
CA LYS A 98 9.29 -6.35 -23.70
C LYS A 98 9.34 -5.01 -22.95
N TRP A 99 8.90 -3.92 -23.58
CA TRP A 99 8.95 -2.58 -23.00
C TRP A 99 8.25 -2.46 -21.64
N PRO A 100 7.10 -3.15 -21.36
CA PRO A 100 6.44 -3.01 -20.06
C PRO A 100 7.29 -3.63 -18.95
N LEU A 101 8.09 -4.66 -19.25
CA LEU A 101 9.00 -5.28 -18.31
C LEU A 101 10.17 -4.35 -17.95
N TRP A 102 10.75 -3.68 -18.95
CA TRP A 102 11.80 -2.69 -18.72
C TRP A 102 11.27 -1.49 -17.93
N TYR A 103 10.07 -1.01 -18.28
CA TYR A 103 9.40 0.06 -17.56
C TYR A 103 9.17 -0.31 -16.09
N THR A 104 8.58 -1.48 -15.82
CA THR A 104 8.31 -1.92 -14.43
C THR A 104 9.61 -2.10 -13.66
N MET A 105 10.63 -2.70 -14.26
CA MET A 105 11.92 -2.87 -13.61
C MET A 105 12.57 -1.54 -13.22
N VAL A 106 12.62 -0.57 -14.15
CA VAL A 106 13.20 0.77 -13.87
C VAL A 106 12.41 1.47 -12.78
N ILE A 107 11.08 1.48 -12.86
CA ILE A 107 10.23 2.10 -11.85
C ILE A 107 10.39 1.40 -10.50
N THR A 108 10.48 0.08 -10.46
CA THR A 108 10.72 -0.68 -9.22
C THR A 108 12.07 -0.31 -8.60
N LEU A 109 13.15 -0.20 -9.39
CA LEU A 109 14.46 0.20 -8.88
C LEU A 109 14.43 1.62 -8.30
N ILE A 110 13.81 2.57 -9.01
CA ILE A 110 13.63 3.95 -8.53
C ILE A 110 12.79 3.95 -7.26
N GLN A 111 11.70 3.17 -7.20
CA GLN A 111 10.86 3.05 -6.02
C GLN A 111 11.66 2.46 -4.85
N CYS A 112 12.43 1.40 -5.06
CA CYS A 112 13.24 0.80 -4.01
C CYS A 112 14.21 1.83 -3.42
N ALA A 113 14.86 2.66 -4.24
CA ALA A 113 15.74 3.71 -3.76
C ALA A 113 14.98 4.84 -3.03
N VAL A 114 14.05 5.52 -3.73
CA VAL A 114 13.34 6.71 -3.23
C VAL A 114 12.36 6.34 -2.11
N GLY A 115 11.63 5.25 -2.28
CA GLY A 115 10.66 4.74 -1.31
C GLY A 115 11.32 4.24 -0.04
N SER A 116 12.50 3.62 -0.10
CA SER A 116 13.24 3.24 1.12
C SER A 116 13.80 4.48 1.81
N ALA A 117 14.41 5.42 1.06
CA ALA A 117 14.90 6.68 1.62
C ALA A 117 13.78 7.46 2.34
N GLY A 118 12.61 7.60 1.72
CA GLY A 118 11.45 8.27 2.30
C GLY A 118 10.95 7.60 3.58
N ARG A 119 10.88 6.26 3.61
CA ARG A 119 10.51 5.49 4.82
C ARG A 119 11.50 5.70 5.95
N THR A 120 12.79 5.63 5.66
CA THR A 120 13.86 5.82 6.65
C THR A 120 13.82 7.22 7.24
N ILE A 121 13.68 8.26 6.40
CA ILE A 121 13.59 9.66 6.87
C ILE A 121 12.34 9.88 7.72
N ALA A 122 11.19 9.34 7.31
CA ALA A 122 9.95 9.46 8.08
C ALA A 122 10.09 8.81 9.47
N ALA A 123 10.64 7.60 9.53
CA ALA A 123 10.89 6.92 10.80
C ALA A 123 11.92 7.69 11.66
N ALA A 124 12.98 8.22 11.05
CA ALA A 124 13.99 9.03 11.73
C ALA A 124 13.41 10.33 12.29
N ALA A 125 12.50 10.98 11.56
CA ALA A 125 11.85 12.21 11.99
C ALA A 125 10.98 11.99 13.24
N VAL A 126 10.28 10.86 13.33
CA VAL A 126 9.49 10.49 14.52
C VAL A 126 10.42 10.27 15.72
N LEU A 127 11.52 9.52 15.55
CA LEU A 127 12.48 9.31 16.64
C LEU A 127 13.18 10.61 17.07
N TYR A 128 13.56 11.45 16.11
CA TYR A 128 14.15 12.76 16.38
C TYR A 128 13.21 13.65 17.20
N TYR A 129 11.92 13.68 16.84
CA TYR A 129 10.93 14.44 17.61
C TYR A 129 10.78 13.91 19.05
N LEU A 130 10.76 12.58 19.22
CA LEU A 130 10.65 11.97 20.54
C LEU A 130 11.89 12.19 21.42
N PHE A 131 13.09 11.93 20.89
CA PHE A 131 14.31 11.93 21.70
C PHE A 131 15.03 13.28 21.70
N SER A 132 15.13 13.95 20.56
CA SER A 132 15.85 15.22 20.48
C SER A 132 14.99 16.41 20.87
N VAL A 133 13.72 16.45 20.44
CA VAL A 133 12.83 17.59 20.74
C VAL A 133 12.18 17.44 22.11
N HIS A 134 11.59 16.28 22.42
CA HIS A 134 10.88 16.11 23.68
C HIS A 134 11.78 15.75 24.86
N MET A 135 12.77 14.86 24.67
CA MET A 135 13.72 14.48 25.73
C MET A 135 15.01 15.33 25.75
N GLY A 136 15.20 16.24 24.79
CA GLY A 136 16.30 17.21 24.79
C GLY A 136 17.68 16.65 24.40
N LEU A 137 17.75 15.50 23.72
CA LEU A 137 19.01 14.89 23.33
C LEU A 137 19.58 15.56 22.05
N PRO A 138 20.80 16.11 22.05
CA PRO A 138 21.31 16.90 20.91
C PRO A 138 21.88 16.01 19.78
N ILE A 139 21.10 15.03 19.32
CA ILE A 139 21.48 14.14 18.20
C ILE A 139 20.88 14.69 16.90
N PRO A 140 21.69 14.83 15.83
CA PRO A 140 21.20 15.29 14.53
C PRO A 140 20.29 14.25 13.86
N LEU A 141 19.30 14.71 13.09
CA LEU A 141 18.36 13.85 12.36
C LEU A 141 19.06 12.77 11.50
N ALA A 142 20.19 13.12 10.87
CA ALA A 142 20.96 12.21 10.05
C ALA A 142 21.45 10.98 10.83
N ALA A 143 21.81 11.13 12.11
CA ALA A 143 22.27 10.01 12.93
C ALA A 143 21.14 9.01 13.21
N TYR A 144 19.91 9.49 13.46
CA TYR A 144 18.74 8.61 13.57
C TYR A 144 18.47 7.86 12.25
N GLY A 145 18.55 8.57 11.11
CA GLY A 145 18.36 7.95 9.79
C GLY A 145 19.37 6.85 9.49
N VAL A 146 20.65 7.12 9.72
CA VAL A 146 21.72 6.12 9.56
C VAL A 146 21.52 4.96 10.54
N GLY A 147 21.19 5.24 11.80
CA GLY A 147 20.92 4.20 12.81
C GLY A 147 19.80 3.26 12.40
N ILE A 148 18.66 3.79 11.93
CA ILE A 148 17.53 2.99 11.43
C ILE A 148 17.94 2.19 10.20
N ALA A 149 18.67 2.80 9.25
CA ALA A 149 19.11 2.12 8.03
C ALA A 149 20.03 0.93 8.34
N VAL A 150 21.03 1.14 9.20
CA VAL A 150 21.97 0.10 9.63
C VAL A 150 21.24 -0.99 10.41
N PHE A 151 20.35 -0.63 11.34
CA PHE A 151 19.55 -1.60 12.09
C PHE A 151 18.66 -2.43 11.17
N SER A 152 18.01 -1.80 10.19
CA SER A 152 17.16 -2.49 9.21
C SER A 152 17.98 -3.43 8.33
N ALA A 153 19.15 -3.00 7.86
CA ALA A 153 20.07 -3.84 7.09
C ALA A 153 20.58 -5.03 7.92
N TRP A 154 20.94 -4.80 9.19
CA TRP A 154 21.35 -5.86 10.12
C TRP A 154 20.23 -6.87 10.34
N LEU A 155 19.00 -6.41 10.56
CA LEU A 155 17.84 -7.26 10.76
C LEU A 155 17.55 -8.13 9.52
N ILE A 156 17.67 -7.57 8.31
CA ILE A 156 17.47 -8.32 7.07
C ILE A 156 18.60 -9.34 6.83
N LEU A 157 19.86 -8.98 7.07
CA LEU A 157 21.01 -9.82 6.76
C LEU A 157 21.24 -10.94 7.79
N TYR A 158 20.98 -10.67 9.07
CA TYR A 158 21.29 -11.57 10.18
C TYR A 158 20.07 -12.02 10.99
N GLY A 159 18.92 -11.36 10.84
CA GLY A 159 17.69 -11.74 11.51
C GLY A 159 17.06 -12.98 10.88
N ASN A 160 16.67 -13.95 11.71
CA ASN A 160 15.82 -15.04 11.25
C ASN A 160 14.44 -14.47 10.83
N TYR A 161 13.79 -15.10 9.84
CA TYR A 161 12.47 -14.73 9.33
C TYR A 161 11.45 -14.48 10.45
N SER A 162 11.49 -15.31 11.50
CA SER A 162 10.62 -15.18 12.67
C SER A 162 10.77 -13.84 13.42
N TYR A 163 11.98 -13.27 13.51
CA TYR A 163 12.21 -11.97 14.13
C TYR A 163 11.65 -10.82 13.27
N VAL A 164 11.90 -10.86 11.96
CA VAL A 164 11.35 -9.89 10.99
C VAL A 164 9.84 -9.86 11.08
N GLU A 165 9.21 -11.03 11.10
CA GLU A 165 7.77 -11.19 11.14
C GLU A 165 7.20 -10.65 12.46
N SER A 166 7.81 -10.98 13.59
CA SER A 166 7.37 -10.54 14.92
C SER A 166 7.44 -9.02 15.09
N VAL A 167 8.56 -8.41 14.71
CA VAL A 167 8.73 -6.94 14.73
C VAL A 167 7.69 -6.26 13.84
N THR A 168 7.48 -6.80 12.63
CA THR A 168 6.50 -6.26 11.68
C THR A 168 5.08 -6.29 12.27
N LYS A 169 4.68 -7.39 12.90
CA LYS A 169 3.36 -7.52 13.55
C LYS A 169 3.17 -6.52 14.67
N ILE A 170 4.19 -6.32 15.52
CA ILE A 170 4.14 -5.35 16.62
C ILE A 170 3.98 -3.92 16.07
N CYS A 171 4.82 -3.53 15.10
CA CYS A 171 4.75 -2.20 14.50
C CYS A 171 3.42 -1.95 13.78
N ALA A 172 2.92 -2.93 13.03
CA ALA A 172 1.63 -2.84 12.34
C ALA A 172 0.47 -2.75 13.34
N GLY A 173 0.50 -3.54 14.41
CA GLY A 173 -0.48 -3.45 15.50
C GLY A 173 -0.47 -2.07 16.14
N ALA A 174 0.70 -1.59 16.59
CA ALA A 174 0.84 -0.27 17.21
C ALA A 174 0.33 0.85 16.30
N LEU A 175 0.63 0.79 15.00
CA LEU A 175 0.10 1.72 14.02
C LEU A 175 -1.43 1.71 13.97
N VAL A 176 -2.05 0.54 13.79
CA VAL A 176 -3.51 0.43 13.69
C VAL A 176 -4.18 0.93 14.96
N PHE A 177 -3.69 0.49 16.12
CA PHE A 177 -4.21 0.92 17.42
C PHE A 177 -4.09 2.43 17.62
N SER A 178 -2.92 3.01 17.33
CA SER A 178 -2.70 4.45 17.48
C SER A 178 -3.58 5.28 16.54
N ALA A 179 -3.76 4.84 15.29
CA ALA A 179 -4.63 5.52 14.33
C ALA A 179 -6.11 5.49 14.74
N ILE A 180 -6.59 4.33 15.21
CA ILE A 180 -7.96 4.19 15.73
C ILE A 180 -8.14 5.06 16.98
N PHE A 181 -7.17 5.02 17.90
CA PHE A 181 -7.21 5.82 19.12
C PHE A 181 -7.26 7.32 18.80
N ALA A 182 -6.42 7.80 17.88
CA ALA A 182 -6.42 9.20 17.44
C ALA A 182 -7.78 9.62 16.86
N TYR A 183 -8.42 8.75 16.06
CA TYR A 183 -9.74 9.02 15.50
C TYR A 183 -10.85 9.03 16.57
N ILE A 184 -10.81 8.14 17.55
CA ILE A 184 -11.79 8.11 18.65
C ILE A 184 -11.62 9.34 19.55
N TYR A 185 -10.39 9.77 19.80
CA TYR A 185 -10.09 10.94 20.61
C TYR A 185 -10.54 12.25 19.96
N ALA A 186 -10.36 12.38 18.64
CA ALA A 186 -10.76 13.55 17.87
C ALA A 186 -11.52 13.12 16.59
N PRO A 187 -12.81 12.74 16.71
CA PRO A 187 -13.60 12.26 15.58
C PRO A 187 -13.85 13.37 14.57
N ALA A 188 -13.92 12.98 13.29
CA ALA A 188 -14.24 13.92 12.23
C ALA A 188 -15.69 14.43 12.37
N PRO A 189 -15.94 15.75 12.30
CA PRO A 189 -17.28 16.30 12.28
C PRO A 189 -18.08 15.75 11.09
N THR A 190 -19.34 15.36 11.32
CA THR A 190 -20.19 14.72 10.31
C THR A 190 -20.52 15.66 9.14
N ASP A 191 -20.54 16.97 9.37
CA ASP A 191 -20.73 18.00 8.34
C ASP A 191 -19.59 18.00 7.30
N LYS A 192 -18.40 17.53 7.67
CA LYS A 192 -17.23 17.49 6.77
C LYS A 192 -17.20 16.28 5.85
N LEU A 193 -18.05 15.27 6.09
CA LEU A 193 -18.16 14.11 5.20
C LEU A 193 -18.69 14.48 3.81
N VAL A 194 -19.35 15.64 3.66
CA VAL A 194 -19.76 16.14 2.33
C VAL A 194 -18.58 16.32 1.38
N HIS A 195 -17.36 16.55 1.90
CA HIS A 195 -16.16 16.68 1.09
C HIS A 195 -15.72 15.37 0.39
N PHE A 196 -16.36 14.24 0.67
CA PHE A 196 -16.22 13.05 -0.18
C PHE A 196 -16.81 13.25 -1.59
N PHE A 197 -17.78 14.17 -1.73
CA PHE A 197 -18.51 14.42 -2.97
C PHE A 197 -18.22 15.80 -3.57
N ILE A 198 -17.55 16.68 -2.82
CA ILE A 198 -17.13 18.00 -3.30
C ILE A 198 -15.71 17.89 -3.86
N PHE A 199 -15.58 18.19 -5.15
CA PHE A 199 -14.28 18.29 -5.83
C PHE A 199 -13.64 19.63 -5.51
N ASP A 200 -12.83 19.66 -4.45
CA ASP A 200 -12.03 20.82 -4.07
C ASP A 200 -10.55 20.57 -4.34
N MET A 201 -9.84 21.62 -4.72
CA MET A 201 -8.47 21.55 -5.19
C MET A 201 -7.68 22.76 -4.67
N PRO A 202 -7.34 22.76 -3.37
CA PRO A 202 -6.69 23.89 -2.73
C PRO A 202 -5.32 24.16 -3.33
N LYS A 203 -4.95 25.46 -3.41
CA LYS A 203 -3.65 25.90 -3.91
C LYS A 203 -2.52 25.29 -3.09
N GLY A 204 -1.52 24.73 -3.77
CA GLY A 204 -0.39 24.03 -3.14
C GLY A 204 -0.65 22.55 -2.86
N SER A 205 -1.82 22.02 -3.20
CA SER A 205 -1.99 20.58 -3.35
C SER A 205 -1.15 20.10 -4.55
N TRP A 206 -0.52 18.93 -4.46
CA TRP A 206 0.30 18.36 -5.55
C TRP A 206 -0.49 18.01 -6.82
N LEU A 207 -1.80 18.31 -6.82
CA LEU A 207 -2.69 18.12 -7.94
C LEU A 207 -2.72 19.36 -8.86
N ILE A 208 -2.28 20.55 -8.40
CA ILE A 208 -2.13 21.80 -9.19
C ILE A 208 -0.73 22.39 -9.02
#